data_AF-A0A0J9CFA5-F1
#
_entry.id   AF-A0A0J9CFA5-F1
#
_cell.length_a   1.000
_cell.length_b   1.000
_cell.length_c   1.000
_cell.angle_alpha   90.00
_cell.angle_beta   90.00
_cell.angle_gamma   90.00
#
_symmetry.space_group_name_H-M   'P 1'
#
loop_
_entity.id
_entity.type
_entity.pdbx_description
1 polymer ?
#
loop_
_entity_poly.entity_id
_entity_poly.type
_entity_poly.pdbx_seq_one_letter_code
_entity_poly.pdbx_strand_id
1 'polypeptide(L)'
;MKKSDAKCKARIFKDKVLKPAIKDQLQILSQVVLCSKELKIEYYKDAVYADGKTKLFEQYPSCKQWEHRYCPAKGKKYRGYVTPGGYMFFGDSEIEIYCKVIAAFASEESPLIIPFSET
;
A
#
# COMPACT_ATOMS: atom_id res chain seq x y z
N MET A 1 26.06 24.91 -18.10
CA MET A 1 25.25 23.66 -18.03
C MET A 1 23.83 23.95 -18.48
N LYS A 2 23.33 23.29 -19.54
CA LYS A 2 21.95 23.51 -20.02
C LYS A 2 20.96 22.97 -18.97
N LYS A 3 19.94 23.76 -18.61
CA LYS A 3 18.94 23.44 -17.56
C LYS A 3 18.29 22.04 -17.70
N SER A 4 18.28 21.47 -18.91
CA SER A 4 17.80 20.12 -19.22
C SER A 4 18.61 19.01 -18.53
N ASP A 5 19.93 19.13 -18.44
CA ASP A 5 20.80 18.12 -17.83
C ASP A 5 20.63 18.05 -16.32
N ALA A 6 20.52 19.21 -15.67
CA ALA A 6 20.31 19.28 -14.23
C ALA A 6 18.98 18.64 -13.83
N LYS A 7 17.91 18.89 -14.59
CA LYS A 7 16.59 18.27 -14.37
C LYS A 7 16.63 16.75 -14.55
N CYS A 8 17.35 16.27 -15.56
CA CYS A 8 17.53 14.84 -15.79
C CYS A 8 18.30 14.18 -14.64
N LYS A 9 19.45 14.75 -14.24
CA LYS A 9 20.25 14.26 -13.11
C LYS A 9 19.46 14.25 -11.80
N ALA A 10 18.71 15.31 -11.51
CA ALA A 10 17.86 15.39 -10.32
C ALA A 10 16.76 14.31 -10.32
N ARG A 11 16.15 14.02 -11.48
CA ARG A 11 15.17 12.94 -11.62
C ARG A 11 15.80 11.58 -11.34
N ILE A 12 16.96 11.29 -11.95
CA ILE A 12 17.68 10.03 -11.74
C ILE A 12 18.05 9.88 -10.27
N PHE A 13 18.59 10.92 -9.63
CA PHE A 13 18.92 10.90 -8.21
C PHE A 13 17.69 10.62 -7.34
N LYS A 14 16.57 11.30 -7.61
CA LYS A 14 15.31 11.06 -6.90
C LYS A 14 14.84 9.61 -7.05
N ASP A 15 14.83 9.09 -8.28
CA ASP A 15 14.27 7.78 -8.58
C ASP A 15 15.18 6.63 -8.14
N LYS A 16 16.51 6.78 -8.24
CA LYS A 16 17.48 5.71 -7.95
C LYS A 16 18.10 5.76 -6.56
N VAL A 17 18.12 6.93 -5.91
CA VAL A 17 18.78 7.10 -4.60
C VAL A 17 17.76 7.42 -3.52
N LEU A 18 16.99 8.51 -3.67
CA LEU A 18 16.08 8.96 -2.62
C LEU A 18 14.90 8.00 -2.40
N LYS A 19 14.21 7.56 -3.47
CA LYS A 19 13.04 6.68 -3.32
C LYS A 19 13.38 5.35 -2.65
N PRO A 20 14.45 4.62 -3.03
CA PRO A 20 14.86 3.40 -2.32
C PRO A 20 15.19 3.66 -0.86
N ALA A 21 15.98 4.69 -0.54
CA ALA A 21 16.34 5.01 0.84
C ALA A 21 15.11 5.32 1.71
N ILE A 22 14.14 6.07 1.16
CA ILE A 22 12.86 6.35 1.84
C ILE A 22 12.06 5.06 2.03
N LYS A 23 12.01 4.19 1.01
CA LYS A 23 11.32 2.90 1.11
C LYS A 23 11.91 2.04 2.23
N ASP A 24 13.23 1.93 2.30
CA ASP A 24 13.93 1.11 3.30
C ASP A 24 13.67 1.63 4.72
N GLN A 25 13.72 2.95 4.93
CA GLN A 25 13.38 3.56 6.21
C GLN A 25 11.93 3.31 6.61
N LEU A 26 10.99 3.45 5.68
CA LEU A 26 9.57 3.20 5.94
C LEU A 26 9.29 1.72 6.21
N GLN A 27 10.00 0.81 5.55
CA GLN A 27 9.90 -0.62 5.82
C GLN A 27 10.33 -0.93 7.26
N ILE A 28 11.47 -0.39 7.70
CA ILE A 28 11.94 -0.55 9.09
C ILE A 28 10.91 0.02 10.07
N LEU A 29 10.46 1.26 9.86
CA LEU A 29 9.44 1.89 10.73
C LEU A 29 8.14 1.09 10.77
N SER A 30 7.71 0.52 9.64
CA SER A 30 6.52 -0.33 9.59
C SER A 30 6.68 -1.60 10.43
N GLN A 31 7.86 -2.21 10.44
CA GLN A 31 8.15 -3.38 11.28
C GLN A 31 8.17 -3.01 12.77
N VAL A 32 8.72 -1.84 13.11
CA VAL A 32 8.75 -1.34 14.50
C VAL A 32 7.34 -1.19 15.06
N VAL A 33 6.43 -0.56 14.31
CA VAL A 33 5.03 -0.37 14.79
C VAL A 33 4.19 -1.65 14.79
N LEU A 34 4.58 -2.64 13.97
CA LEU A 34 3.88 -3.92 13.90
C LEU A 34 4.28 -4.87 15.04
N CYS A 35 5.42 -4.64 15.70
CA CYS A 35 5.97 -5.46 16.77
C CYS A 35 6.09 -6.95 16.36
N SER A 36 5.12 -7.78 16.76
CA SER A 36 5.07 -9.22 16.48
C SER A 36 4.27 -9.59 15.23
N LYS A 37 3.68 -8.59 14.54
CA LYS A 37 2.90 -8.78 13.33
C LYS A 37 3.80 -8.71 12.09
N GLU A 38 3.43 -9.45 11.07
CA GLU A 38 4.08 -9.49 9.76
C GLU A 38 3.25 -8.72 8.74
N LEU A 39 3.91 -7.98 7.85
CA LEU A 39 3.29 -7.32 6.70
C LEU A 39 3.76 -7.99 5.42
N LYS A 40 2.82 -8.53 4.63
CA LYS A 40 3.06 -9.02 3.28
C LYS A 40 2.51 -8.02 2.27
N ILE A 41 3.32 -7.60 1.31
CA ILE A 41 2.90 -6.71 0.21
C ILE A 41 2.90 -7.50 -1.10
N GLU A 42 1.80 -7.40 -1.83
CA GLU A 42 1.59 -8.07 -3.12
C GLU A 42 1.33 -7.03 -4.21
N TYR A 43 1.84 -7.28 -5.41
CA TYR A 43 1.57 -6.48 -6.59
C TYR A 43 0.54 -7.19 -7.48
N TYR A 44 -0.38 -6.43 -8.08
CA TYR A 44 -1.54 -7.00 -8.79
C TYR A 44 -1.15 -7.93 -9.96
N LYS A 45 0.04 -7.76 -10.57
CA LYS A 45 0.52 -8.69 -11.60
C LYS A 45 0.90 -10.06 -11.06
N ASP A 46 1.17 -10.16 -9.76
CA ASP A 46 1.44 -11.42 -9.08
C ASP A 46 0.12 -12.17 -8.79
N ALA A 47 -1.03 -11.51 -8.93
CA ALA A 47 -2.36 -12.07 -8.81
C ALA A 47 -2.98 -12.33 -10.21
N VAL A 48 -2.62 -13.46 -10.82
CA VAL A 48 -3.27 -13.94 -12.04
C VAL A 48 -4.46 -14.80 -11.65
N TYR A 49 -5.68 -14.36 -11.98
CA TYR A 49 -6.89 -15.16 -11.77
C TYR A 49 -6.97 -16.32 -12.77
N ALA A 50 -7.77 -17.34 -12.45
CA ALA A 50 -7.95 -18.54 -13.29
C ALA A 50 -8.46 -18.25 -14.71
N ASP A 51 -9.04 -17.07 -14.94
CA ASP A 51 -9.49 -16.59 -16.25
C ASP A 51 -8.40 -15.89 -17.07
N GLY A 52 -7.16 -15.85 -16.57
CA GLY A 52 -6.00 -15.23 -17.22
C GLY A 52 -6.02 -13.70 -17.22
N LYS A 53 -7.01 -13.06 -16.56
CA LYS A 53 -7.10 -11.59 -16.52
C LYS A 53 -6.33 -11.06 -15.32
N THR A 54 -5.38 -10.17 -15.59
CA THR A 54 -4.74 -9.38 -14.54
C THR A 54 -5.69 -8.27 -14.11
N LYS A 55 -6.20 -8.32 -12.88
CA LYS A 55 -7.10 -7.29 -12.34
C LYS A 55 -6.40 -6.54 -11.21
N LEU A 56 -6.50 -5.21 -11.22
CA LEU A 56 -6.09 -4.40 -10.08
C LEU A 56 -6.85 -4.85 -8.82
N PHE A 57 -6.26 -4.67 -7.64
CA PHE A 57 -6.96 -4.91 -6.40
C PHE A 57 -8.10 -3.91 -6.24
N GLU A 58 -9.31 -4.39 -5.99
CA GLU A 58 -10.46 -3.53 -5.80
C GLU A 58 -10.45 -2.96 -4.38
N GLN A 59 -10.28 -1.65 -4.27
CA GLN A 59 -10.50 -0.92 -3.05
C GLN A 59 -11.86 -0.24 -3.13
N TYR A 60 -12.79 -0.64 -2.27
CA TYR A 60 -14.04 0.08 -2.08
C TYR A 60 -13.80 1.21 -1.06
N PRO A 61 -14.43 2.38 -1.22
CA PRO A 61 -14.34 3.44 -0.21
C PRO A 61 -15.32 3.15 0.94
N SER A 62 -14.86 2.41 1.94
CA SER A 62 -15.57 2.15 3.22
C SER A 62 -16.97 1.55 3.17
N CYS A 63 -17.38 1.00 2.02
CA CYS A 63 -18.73 0.49 1.80
C CYS A 63 -18.88 -0.91 2.41
N LYS A 64 -20.04 -1.23 2.99
CA LYS A 64 -20.32 -2.60 3.41
C LYS A 64 -20.37 -3.53 2.20
N GLN A 65 -20.07 -4.82 2.36
CA GLN A 65 -20.01 -5.78 1.24
C GLN A 65 -21.29 -5.83 0.39
N TRP A 66 -22.47 -5.72 1.03
CA TRP A 66 -23.75 -5.70 0.33
C TRP A 66 -23.99 -4.40 -0.47
N GLU A 67 -23.27 -3.33 -0.16
CA GLU A 67 -23.34 -2.03 -0.86
C GLU A 67 -22.36 -1.93 -2.04
N HIS A 68 -21.45 -2.90 -2.22
CA HIS A 68 -20.41 -2.87 -3.26
C HIS A 68 -20.98 -2.71 -4.68
N ARG A 69 -22.19 -3.23 -4.92
CA ARG A 69 -22.89 -3.09 -6.21
C ARG A 69 -23.20 -1.64 -6.57
N TYR A 70 -23.34 -0.78 -5.56
CA TYR A 70 -23.71 0.63 -5.70
C TYR A 70 -22.50 1.56 -5.55
N CYS A 71 -21.34 1.03 -5.17
CA CYS A 71 -20.14 1.82 -4.91
C CYS A 71 -19.06 1.53 -5.95
N PRO A 72 -18.54 2.55 -6.64
CA PRO A 72 -17.49 2.35 -7.63
C PRO A 72 -16.20 1.89 -6.94
N ALA A 73 -15.70 0.72 -7.32
CA ALA A 73 -14.40 0.23 -6.89
C ALA A 73 -13.28 1.09 -7.48
N LYS A 74 -12.25 1.37 -6.69
CA LYS A 74 -10.99 1.97 -7.17
C LYS A 74 -9.94 0.87 -7.30
N GLY A 75 -9.44 0.66 -8.51
CA GLY A 75 -8.34 -0.28 -8.74
C GLY A 75 -7.03 0.21 -8.16
N LYS A 76 -6.37 -0.62 -7.36
CA LYS A 76 -5.06 -0.38 -6.75
C LYS A 76 -4.03 -1.41 -7.20
N LYS A 77 -2.78 -0.97 -7.31
CA LYS A 77 -1.68 -1.81 -7.81
C LYS A 77 -1.09 -2.71 -6.73
N TYR A 78 -1.14 -2.27 -5.49
CA TYR A 78 -0.54 -2.96 -4.35
C TYR A 78 -1.59 -3.25 -3.29
N ARG A 79 -1.44 -4.40 -2.65
CA ARG A 79 -2.20 -4.81 -1.47
C ARG A 79 -1.21 -5.22 -0.37
N GLY A 80 -1.37 -4.64 0.83
CA GLY A 80 -0.66 -5.05 2.03
C GLY A 80 -1.60 -5.84 2.94
N TYR A 81 -1.16 -6.97 3.46
CA TYR A 81 -1.90 -7.78 4.43
C TYR A 81 -1.06 -7.99 5.69
N VAL A 82 -1.65 -7.73 6.86
CA VAL A 82 -0.99 -7.87 8.16
C VAL A 82 -1.49 -9.09 8.91
N THR A 83 -0.56 -9.94 9.34
CA THR A 83 -0.83 -11.15 10.13
C THR A 83 -0.10 -11.12 11.47
N PRO A 84 -0.71 -11.57 12.58
CA PRO A 84 -2.13 -11.88 12.74
C PRO A 84 -2.99 -10.59 12.82
N GLY A 85 -4.28 -10.69 12.47
CA GLY A 85 -5.25 -9.61 12.68
C GLY A 85 -6.09 -9.21 11.46
N GLY A 86 -5.80 -9.71 10.27
CA GLY A 86 -6.70 -9.57 9.12
C GLY A 86 -6.75 -8.16 8.50
N TYR A 87 -5.77 -7.29 8.79
CA TYR A 87 -5.79 -5.93 8.26
C TYR A 87 -5.33 -5.90 6.80
N MET A 88 -6.11 -5.25 5.95
CA MET A 88 -5.82 -5.08 4.53
C MET A 88 -5.66 -3.60 4.17
N PHE A 89 -4.59 -3.30 3.43
CA PHE A 89 -4.28 -1.97 2.92
C PHE A 89 -4.15 -2.03 1.40
N PHE A 90 -4.61 -0.99 0.71
CA PHE A 90 -4.50 -0.90 -0.75
C PHE A 90 -3.82 0.42 -1.15
N GLY A 91 -3.01 0.40 -2.20
CA GLY A 91 -2.24 1.56 -2.64
C GLY A 91 -1.69 1.46 -4.06
N ASP A 92 -1.15 2.56 -4.55
CA ASP A 92 -0.53 2.67 -5.87
C ASP A 92 0.99 2.43 -5.84
N SER A 93 1.58 2.32 -4.65
CA SER A 93 3.00 1.99 -4.41
C SER A 93 3.20 1.30 -3.06
N GLU A 94 4.32 0.57 -2.89
CA GLU A 94 4.71 0.00 -1.60
C GLU A 94 4.92 1.07 -0.50
N ILE A 95 5.47 2.23 -0.88
CA ILE A 95 5.66 3.38 0.02
C ILE A 95 4.31 3.78 0.64
N GLU A 96 3.26 3.86 -0.17
CA GLU A 96 1.92 4.21 0.31
C GLU A 96 1.39 3.16 1.30
N ILE A 97 1.67 1.88 1.06
CA ILE A 97 1.30 0.80 2.00
C ILE A 97 2.03 0.98 3.33
N TYR A 98 3.36 1.19 3.32
CA TYR A 98 4.11 1.39 4.56
C TYR A 98 3.62 2.61 5.35
N CYS A 99 3.36 3.74 4.68
CA CYS A 99 2.82 4.92 5.36
C CYS A 99 1.44 4.65 6.00
N LYS A 100 0.56 3.91 5.31
CA LYS A 100 -0.76 3.54 5.84
C LYS A 100 -0.66 2.62 7.05
N VAL A 101 0.26 1.66 7.03
CA VAL A 101 0.55 0.77 8.17
C VAL A 101 1.07 1.58 9.36
N ILE A 102 2.06 2.45 9.15
CA ILE A 102 2.58 3.32 10.20
C ILE A 102 1.47 4.18 10.80
N ALA A 103 0.67 4.84 9.97
CA ALA A 103 -0.44 5.66 10.44
C ALA A 103 -1.49 4.84 11.23
N ALA A 104 -1.75 3.60 10.84
CA ALA A 104 -2.74 2.74 11.49
C ALA A 104 -2.27 2.18 12.85
N PHE A 105 -0.97 1.91 13.00
CA PHE A 105 -0.43 1.23 14.19
C PHE A 105 0.42 2.12 15.11
N ALA A 106 0.79 3.34 14.70
CA ALA A 106 1.60 4.25 15.52
C ALA A 106 0.81 5.01 16.61
N SER A 107 -0.53 4.96 16.60
CA SER A 107 -1.37 5.63 17.61
C SER A 107 -1.73 4.67 18.74
N GLU A 108 -1.35 4.98 19.99
CA GLU A 108 -1.80 4.26 21.19
C GLU A 108 -3.29 4.49 21.49
N GLU A 109 -3.86 5.62 21.05
CA GLU A 109 -5.29 5.91 21.07
C GLU A 109 -5.88 5.65 19.67
N SER A 110 -6.48 4.48 19.47
CA SER A 110 -7.23 4.22 18.22
C SER A 110 -8.37 5.24 18.09
N PRO A 111 -8.58 5.87 16.92
CA PRO A 111 -9.32 5.13 15.88
C PRO A 111 -8.93 5.49 14.44
N LEU A 112 -8.81 4.48 13.57
CA LEU A 112 -9.36 4.52 12.21
C LEU A 112 -9.34 3.12 11.60
N ILE A 113 -10.27 2.31 12.12
CA ILE A 113 -10.79 1.14 11.42
C ILE A 113 -11.56 1.68 10.21
N ILE A 114 -11.06 1.47 9.00
CA ILE A 114 -11.88 0.81 7.96
C ILE A 114 -11.03 -0.26 7.24
N PRO A 115 -10.58 -1.32 7.93
CA PRO A 115 -10.41 -2.60 7.29
C PRO A 115 -11.76 -3.00 6.69
N PHE A 116 -11.73 -3.47 5.46
CA PHE A 116 -12.79 -4.35 4.99
C PHE A 116 -12.73 -5.60 5.87
N SER A 117 -13.79 -5.88 6.64
CA SER A 117 -13.97 -7.23 7.11
C SER A 117 -14.40 -8.06 5.90
N GLU A 118 -13.67 -9.14 5.63
CA GLU A 118 -14.29 -10.26 4.95
C GLU A 118 -15.19 -10.94 5.99
N THR A 119 -16.49 -10.65 5.90
CA THR A 119 -17.59 -11.43 6.50
C THR A 119 -18.73 -11.44 5.51
#